data_AF-A0A8J6MW36-F1
#
_entry.id   AF-A0A8J6MW36-F1
#
_cell.length_a   1.000
_cell.length_b   1.000
_cell.length_c   1.000
_cell.angle_alpha   90.00
_cell.angle_beta   90.00
_cell.angle_gamma   90.00
#
_symmetry.space_group_name_H-M   'P 1'
#
loop_
_entity.id
_entity.type
_entity.pdbx_description
1 polymer ?
#
loop_
_entity_poly.entity_id
_entity_poly.type
_entity_poly.pdbx_seq_one_letter_code
_entity_poly.pdbx_strand_id
1 'polypeptide(L)'
;VDFTEGKVIQQCAPAVISANMPLPIVKSVGEPPFVLAGRHPNGSISVATLPRVSNEQGKFFPRARVEISVEDARMPIAVFGQYAELLLRTNSPLGSDTRVWAQDLREDVAVDITQRVQMNADGLLLSGVLIDELCGCAATANDNPGLVIVVERS
;
A
#
# COMPACT_ATOMS: atom_id res chain seq x y z
N VAL A 1 5.81 -1.72 25.73
CA VAL A 1 5.49 -0.93 26.95
C VAL A 1 6.81 -0.79 27.69
N ASP A 2 7.41 0.39 27.67
CA ASP A 2 8.66 0.63 28.40
C ASP A 2 8.35 1.06 29.83
N PHE A 3 9.08 0.49 30.78
CA PHE A 3 8.94 0.77 32.20
C PHE A 3 10.10 1.68 32.62
N THR A 4 9.79 2.92 32.99
CA THR A 4 10.73 3.79 33.70
C THR A 4 10.00 4.36 34.92
N GLU A 5 10.53 4.15 36.12
CA GLU A 5 10.03 4.73 37.39
C GLU A 5 8.54 4.49 37.71
N GLY A 6 8.01 3.30 37.43
CA GLY A 6 6.64 2.93 37.83
C GLY A 6 5.52 3.70 37.13
N LYS A 7 5.84 4.47 36.08
CA LYS A 7 4.85 5.15 35.22
C LYS A 7 4.81 4.48 33.85
N VAL A 8 3.60 4.20 33.37
CA VAL A 8 3.38 3.72 32.01
C VAL A 8 3.60 4.90 31.06
N ILE A 9 4.66 4.83 30.25
CA ILE A 9 4.87 5.79 29.16
C ILE A 9 4.02 5.34 27.98
N GLN A 10 2.94 6.07 27.69
CA GLN A 10 2.17 5.89 26.47
C GLN A 10 2.89 6.61 25.32
N GLN A 11 3.63 5.86 24.52
CA GLN A 11 4.16 6.37 23.26
C GLN A 11 3.08 6.29 22.19
N CYS A 12 2.65 7.45 21.70
CA CYS A 12 1.74 7.55 20.56
C CYS A 12 2.56 7.84 19.31
N ALA A 13 2.71 6.86 18.42
CA ALA A 13 3.20 7.10 17.07
C ALA A 13 2.00 7.43 16.15
N PRO A 14 2.14 8.40 15.23
CA PRO A 14 1.08 8.66 14.26
C PRO A 14 0.83 7.41 13.41
N ALA A 15 -0.44 7.06 13.24
CA ALA A 15 -0.84 5.88 12.46
C ALA A 15 -0.56 6.05 10.96
N VAL A 16 -0.39 7.29 10.49
CA VAL A 16 -0.17 7.63 9.08
C VAL A 16 0.90 8.71 8.98
N ILE A 17 1.90 8.50 8.11
CA ILE A 17 2.97 9.45 7.82
C ILE A 17 3.05 9.62 6.30
N SER A 18 3.16 10.87 5.83
CA SER A 18 3.43 11.17 4.42
C SER A 18 4.64 12.08 4.24
N ALA A 19 5.32 11.94 3.09
CA ALA A 19 6.40 12.82 2.66
C ALA A 19 6.18 13.31 1.22
N ASN A 20 6.16 14.64 1.00
CA ASN A 20 5.99 15.28 -0.31
C ASN A 20 4.70 14.92 -1.07
N MET A 21 3.67 14.47 -0.36
CA MET A 21 2.35 14.13 -0.90
C MET A 21 1.26 14.27 0.19
N PRO A 22 -0.03 14.36 -0.19
CA PRO A 22 -1.13 14.34 0.77
C PRO A 22 -1.11 13.11 1.68
N LEU A 23 -1.66 13.23 2.89
CA LEU A 23 -1.77 12.10 3.82
C LEU A 23 -2.69 11.01 3.23
N PRO A 24 -2.30 9.73 3.31
CA PRO A 24 -3.17 8.61 2.99
C PRO A 24 -4.47 8.63 3.80
N ILE A 25 -5.57 8.23 3.17
CA ILE A 25 -6.84 7.94 3.86
C ILE A 25 -6.85 6.46 4.22
N VAL A 26 -7.06 6.12 5.49
CA VAL A 26 -7.06 4.74 5.98
C VAL A 26 -8.41 4.42 6.60
N LYS A 27 -9.07 3.36 6.10
CA LYS A 27 -10.33 2.85 6.63
C LYS A 27 -10.13 1.40 7.06
N SER A 28 -10.36 1.11 8.34
CA SER A 28 -10.22 -0.22 8.94
C SER A 28 -11.40 -0.55 9.83
N VAL A 29 -11.69 -1.85 9.98
CA VAL A 29 -12.50 -2.36 11.08
C VAL A 29 -11.53 -2.74 12.20
N GLY A 30 -11.49 -1.95 13.27
CA GLY A 30 -10.51 -2.10 14.35
C GLY A 30 -9.23 -1.29 14.12
N GLU A 31 -8.14 -1.69 14.78
CA GLU A 31 -6.86 -0.96 14.73
C GLU A 31 -6.25 -0.98 13.31
N PRO A 32 -5.99 0.19 12.69
CA PRO A 32 -5.38 0.24 11.36
C PRO A 32 -3.90 -0.11 11.40
N PRO A 33 -3.29 -0.55 10.29
CA PRO A 33 -1.84 -0.64 10.19
C PRO A 33 -1.20 0.74 10.34
N PHE A 34 0.11 0.77 10.58
CA PHE A 34 0.85 2.01 10.33
C PHE A 34 0.98 2.17 8.81
N VAL A 35 0.72 3.37 8.30
CA VAL A 35 0.80 3.65 6.86
C VAL A 35 1.87 4.70 6.60
N LEU A 36 2.80 4.37 5.71
CA LEU A 36 3.80 5.29 5.21
C LEU A 36 3.51 5.55 3.73
N ALA A 37 3.56 6.81 3.30
CA ALA A 37 3.54 7.14 1.89
C ALA A 37 4.55 8.25 1.57
N GLY A 38 5.16 8.21 0.41
CA GLY A 38 6.12 9.22 0.02
C GLY A 38 6.21 9.38 -1.48
N ARG A 39 6.36 10.64 -1.93
CA ARG A 39 6.75 10.95 -3.30
C ARG A 39 8.23 11.30 -3.35
N HIS A 40 8.95 10.63 -4.24
CA HIS A 40 10.38 10.79 -4.45
C HIS A 40 10.67 11.90 -5.47
N PRO A 41 11.89 12.50 -5.46
CA PRO A 41 12.24 13.59 -6.39
C PRO A 41 12.09 13.23 -7.87
N ASN A 42 12.23 11.95 -8.22
CA ASN A 42 12.04 11.46 -9.58
C ASN A 42 10.57 11.26 -9.95
N GLY A 43 9.60 11.59 -9.08
CA GLY A 43 8.16 11.44 -9.34
C GLY A 43 7.57 10.08 -8.96
N SER A 44 8.40 9.07 -8.66
CA SER A 44 7.90 7.79 -8.15
C SER A 44 7.25 7.92 -6.77
N ILE A 45 6.34 7.02 -6.45
CA ILE A 45 5.64 6.99 -5.17
C ILE A 45 5.93 5.67 -4.48
N SER A 46 6.07 5.69 -3.16
CA SER A 46 6.08 4.49 -2.33
C SER A 46 4.97 4.56 -1.30
N VAL A 47 4.26 3.45 -1.10
CA VAL A 47 3.27 3.28 -0.02
C VAL A 47 3.52 1.95 0.68
N ALA A 48 3.46 1.96 2.00
CA ALA A 48 3.69 0.78 2.82
C ALA A 48 2.67 0.69 3.96
N THR A 49 2.17 -0.51 4.23
CA THR A 49 1.51 -0.84 5.49
C THR A 49 2.45 -1.66 6.37
N LEU A 50 2.63 -1.22 7.61
CA LEU A 50 3.50 -1.87 8.59
C LEU A 50 2.67 -2.52 9.71
N PRO A 51 3.18 -3.62 10.29
CA PRO A 51 2.49 -4.35 11.35
C PRO A 51 2.31 -3.53 12.62
N ARG A 52 1.35 -3.95 13.42
CA ARG A 52 1.17 -3.53 14.81
C ARG A 52 1.83 -4.53 15.74
N VAL A 53 2.14 -4.08 16.96
CA VAL A 53 2.63 -4.94 18.05
C VAL A 53 1.79 -4.66 19.29
N SER A 54 1.17 -5.70 19.85
CA SER A 54 0.45 -5.62 21.12
C SER A 54 0.86 -6.76 22.06
N ASN A 55 0.60 -6.60 23.36
CA ASN A 55 0.89 -7.64 24.33
C ASN A 55 0.03 -8.90 24.15
N GLU A 56 -1.20 -8.74 23.62
CA GLU A 56 -2.15 -9.84 23.46
C GLU A 56 -1.88 -10.68 22.21
N GLN A 57 -1.53 -10.03 21.10
CA GLN A 57 -1.42 -10.67 19.78
C GLN A 57 0.02 -10.78 19.28
N GLY A 58 0.99 -10.20 19.99
CA GLY A 58 2.35 -10.04 19.48
C GLY A 58 2.35 -9.15 18.25
N LYS A 59 3.13 -9.51 17.22
CA LYS A 59 3.17 -8.81 15.92
C LYS A 59 2.00 -9.28 15.05
N PHE A 60 1.17 -8.35 14.60
CA PHE A 60 0.03 -8.66 13.72
C PHE A 60 -0.10 -7.66 12.56
N PHE A 61 -0.78 -8.09 11.50
CA PHE A 61 -0.88 -7.36 10.22
C PHE A 61 -2.34 -6.98 9.95
N PRO A 62 -2.84 -5.89 10.54
CA PRO A 62 -4.19 -5.44 10.28
C PRO A 62 -4.33 -5.00 8.83
N ARG A 63 -5.36 -5.52 8.15
CA ARG A 63 -5.68 -5.15 6.76
C ARG A 63 -6.66 -3.97 6.76
N ALA A 64 -6.33 -2.94 5.99
CA ALA A 64 -7.16 -1.75 5.84
C ALA A 64 -7.30 -1.37 4.37
N ARG A 65 -8.37 -0.63 4.06
CA ARG A 65 -8.46 0.10 2.79
C ARG A 65 -7.60 1.36 2.91
N VAL A 66 -6.63 1.47 2.02
CA VAL A 66 -5.71 2.61 1.94
C VAL A 66 -5.95 3.36 0.64
N GLU A 67 -6.08 4.67 0.72
CA GLU A 67 -6.24 5.53 -0.45
C GLU A 67 -5.09 6.54 -0.48
N ILE A 68 -4.41 6.65 -1.63
CA ILE A 68 -3.33 7.63 -1.84
C ILE A 68 -3.58 8.44 -3.11
N SER A 69 -3.16 9.70 -3.11
CA SER A 69 -3.16 10.54 -4.32
C SER A 69 -1.94 10.27 -5.17
N VAL A 70 -2.16 10.02 -6.46
CA VAL A 70 -1.14 9.75 -7.47
C VAL A 70 -1.29 10.78 -8.58
N GLU A 71 -0.36 11.72 -8.66
CA GLU A 71 -0.40 12.78 -9.67
C GLU A 71 -0.15 12.24 -11.08
N ASP A 72 0.84 11.35 -11.23
CA ASP A 72 1.17 10.69 -12.48
C ASP A 72 1.37 9.19 -12.27
N ALA A 73 0.37 8.40 -12.64
CA ALA A 73 0.38 6.94 -12.48
C ALA A 73 1.31 6.22 -13.48
N ARG A 74 1.90 6.95 -14.44
CA ARG A 74 2.96 6.42 -15.32
C ARG A 74 4.29 6.31 -14.59
N MET A 75 4.46 7.05 -13.50
CA MET A 75 5.63 6.91 -12.65
C MET A 75 5.50 5.64 -11.79
N PRO A 76 6.60 4.91 -11.54
CA PRO A 76 6.55 3.71 -10.72
C PRO A 76 5.96 3.96 -9.33
N ILE A 77 5.07 3.07 -8.90
CA ILE A 77 4.45 3.09 -7.58
C ILE A 77 4.86 1.82 -6.85
N ALA A 78 5.74 1.95 -5.86
CA ALA A 78 6.15 0.85 -5.01
C ALA A 78 5.12 0.64 -3.88
N VAL A 79 4.61 -0.57 -3.76
CA VAL A 79 3.58 -0.98 -2.81
C VAL A 79 4.14 -2.06 -1.90
N PHE A 80 4.04 -1.86 -0.58
CA PHE A 80 4.58 -2.77 0.42
C PHE A 80 3.57 -3.12 1.51
N GLY A 81 3.62 -4.35 1.99
CA GLY A 81 2.79 -4.80 3.10
C GLY A 81 1.42 -5.32 2.67
N GLN A 82 0.53 -5.46 3.65
CA GLN A 82 -0.78 -6.09 3.48
C GLN A 82 -1.91 -5.06 3.46
N TYR A 83 -2.87 -5.27 2.58
CA TYR A 83 -4.01 -4.38 2.38
C TYR A 83 -5.31 -5.17 2.44
N ALA A 84 -6.41 -4.49 2.77
CA ALA A 84 -7.72 -4.98 2.34
C ALA A 84 -7.96 -4.54 0.89
N GLU A 85 -7.70 -3.25 0.63
CA GLU A 85 -7.77 -2.62 -0.69
C GLU A 85 -6.75 -1.48 -0.76
N LEU A 86 -6.18 -1.23 -1.95
CA LEU A 86 -5.38 -0.05 -2.24
C LEU A 86 -6.02 0.72 -3.38
N LEU A 87 -6.43 1.96 -3.11
CA LEU A 87 -6.93 2.89 -4.12
C LEU A 87 -5.87 3.93 -4.46
N LEU A 88 -5.41 3.88 -5.71
CA LEU A 88 -4.52 4.87 -6.30
C LEU A 88 -5.39 5.93 -6.98
N ARG A 89 -5.61 7.06 -6.30
CA ARG A 89 -6.44 8.14 -6.81
C ARG A 89 -5.68 8.96 -7.84
N THR A 90 -6.11 8.89 -9.09
CA THR A 90 -5.50 9.62 -10.19
C THR A 90 -6.22 10.95 -10.42
N ASN A 91 -5.49 11.98 -10.84
CA ASN A 91 -6.08 13.29 -11.18
C ASN A 91 -6.84 13.28 -12.50
N SER A 92 -6.76 12.19 -13.27
CA SER A 92 -7.46 12.02 -14.53
C SER A 92 -8.02 10.60 -14.61
N PRO A 93 -9.22 10.42 -15.20
CA PRO A 93 -9.78 9.10 -15.43
C PRO A 93 -8.81 8.20 -16.22
N LEU A 94 -8.78 6.93 -15.87
CA LEU A 94 -8.10 5.90 -16.64
C LEU A 94 -9.03 5.45 -17.77
N GLY A 95 -8.54 5.50 -19.00
CA GLY A 95 -9.31 5.20 -20.21
C GLY A 95 -9.29 3.72 -20.58
N SER A 96 -10.06 3.35 -21.60
CA SER A 96 -10.10 1.97 -22.14
C SER A 96 -8.78 1.53 -22.82
N ASP A 97 -7.92 2.49 -23.13
CA ASP A 97 -6.57 2.34 -23.69
C ASP A 97 -5.48 2.14 -22.63
N THR A 98 -5.87 2.09 -21.35
CA THR A 98 -4.93 1.99 -20.23
C THR A 98 -4.56 0.53 -19.95
N ARG A 99 -3.26 0.27 -19.81
CA ARG A 99 -2.70 -0.98 -19.27
C ARG A 99 -2.13 -0.76 -17.88
N VAL A 100 -2.25 -1.77 -17.04
CA VAL A 100 -1.70 -1.77 -15.69
C VAL A 100 -0.74 -2.94 -15.57
N TRP A 101 0.52 -2.63 -15.31
CA TRP A 101 1.58 -3.61 -15.12
C TRP A 101 1.95 -3.68 -13.64
N ALA A 102 2.22 -4.88 -13.15
CA ALA A 102 2.77 -5.10 -11.82
C ALA A 102 3.96 -6.05 -11.87
N GLN A 103 4.96 -5.81 -11.03
CA GLN A 103 6.12 -6.65 -10.88
C GLN A 103 6.39 -6.88 -9.40
N ASP A 104 6.46 -8.15 -8.97
CA ASP A 104 7.04 -8.50 -7.67
C ASP A 104 8.52 -8.11 -7.67
N LEU A 105 8.97 -7.41 -6.62
CA LEU A 105 10.37 -6.98 -6.48
C LEU A 105 11.39 -8.13 -6.46
N ARG A 106 10.95 -9.37 -6.22
CA ARG A 106 11.80 -10.57 -6.25
C ARG A 106 11.97 -11.16 -7.65
N GLU A 107 11.08 -10.78 -8.57
CA GLU A 107 11.03 -11.30 -9.93
C GLU A 107 11.60 -10.25 -10.90
N ASP A 108 12.06 -10.71 -12.07
CA ASP A 108 12.60 -9.86 -13.14
C ASP A 108 11.57 -9.57 -14.25
N VAL A 109 10.36 -10.10 -14.12
CA VAL A 109 9.29 -9.98 -15.12
C VAL A 109 8.07 -9.25 -14.55
N ALA A 110 7.60 -8.23 -15.29
CA ALA A 110 6.32 -7.60 -15.04
C ALA A 110 5.17 -8.37 -15.71
N VAL A 111 4.03 -8.42 -15.05
CA VAL A 111 2.80 -9.06 -15.52
C VAL A 111 1.69 -8.04 -15.77
N ASP A 112 0.90 -8.26 -16.82
CA ASP A 112 -0.27 -7.44 -17.12
C ASP A 112 -1.41 -7.81 -16.14
N ILE A 113 -1.85 -6.82 -15.35
CA ILE A 113 -2.94 -6.96 -14.38
C ILE A 113 -4.17 -6.14 -14.76
N THR A 114 -4.24 -5.60 -15.98
CA THR A 114 -5.30 -4.69 -16.45
C THR A 114 -6.70 -5.25 -16.21
N GLN A 115 -6.89 -6.56 -16.44
CA GLN A 115 -8.19 -7.23 -16.26
C GLN A 115 -8.46 -7.71 -14.81
N ARG A 116 -7.50 -7.54 -13.91
CA ARG A 116 -7.57 -7.99 -12.51
C ARG A 116 -7.78 -6.84 -11.52
N VAL A 117 -7.76 -5.61 -12.02
CA VAL A 117 -7.94 -4.37 -11.25
C VAL A 117 -9.22 -3.67 -11.67
N GLN A 118 -9.76 -2.83 -10.78
CA GLN A 118 -10.89 -1.97 -11.15
C GLN A 118 -10.36 -0.58 -11.49
N MET A 119 -10.66 -0.12 -12.70
CA MET A 119 -10.40 1.24 -13.16
C MET A 119 -11.72 1.99 -13.25
N ASN A 120 -11.80 3.15 -12.62
CA ASN A 120 -12.98 4.02 -12.67
C ASN A 120 -12.57 5.50 -12.61
N ALA A 121 -13.54 6.40 -12.47
CA ALA A 121 -13.29 7.83 -12.39
C ALA A 121 -12.46 8.26 -11.17
N ASP A 122 -12.47 7.47 -10.09
CA ASP A 122 -11.71 7.72 -8.86
C ASP A 122 -10.24 7.25 -8.97
N GLY A 123 -9.91 6.42 -9.95
CA GLY A 123 -8.56 5.91 -10.20
C GLY A 123 -8.48 4.39 -10.33
N LEU A 124 -7.44 3.79 -9.75
CA LEU A 124 -7.13 2.36 -9.85
C LEU A 124 -7.25 1.69 -8.48
N LEU A 125 -8.13 0.70 -8.38
CA LEU A 125 -8.35 -0.09 -7.16
C LEU A 125 -7.73 -1.49 -7.30
N LEU A 126 -6.87 -1.84 -6.36
CA LEU A 126 -6.28 -3.17 -6.19
C LEU A 126 -6.86 -3.82 -4.95
N SER A 127 -7.24 -5.10 -5.05
CA SER A 127 -7.60 -5.89 -3.87
C SER A 127 -6.34 -6.36 -3.15
N GLY A 128 -6.42 -6.49 -1.82
CA GLY A 128 -5.34 -7.09 -1.03
C GLY A 128 -5.02 -8.52 -1.46
N VAL A 129 -6.03 -9.28 -1.88
CA VAL A 129 -5.86 -10.64 -2.41
C VAL A 129 -5.00 -10.64 -3.66
N LEU A 130 -5.22 -9.71 -4.59
CA LEU A 130 -4.39 -9.58 -5.78
C LEU A 130 -2.92 -9.25 -5.42
N ILE A 131 -2.71 -8.34 -4.48
CA ILE A 131 -1.38 -7.97 -3.99
C ILE A 131 -0.66 -9.20 -3.39
N ASP A 132 -1.35 -9.96 -2.55
CA ASP A 132 -0.81 -11.19 -1.94
C ASP A 132 -0.47 -12.24 -3.01
N GLU A 133 -1.37 -12.45 -4.00
CA GLU A 133 -1.19 -13.38 -5.11
C GLU A 133 0.01 -13.04 -5.98
N LEU A 134 0.18 -11.76 -6.33
CA LEU A 134 1.29 -11.29 -7.18
C LEU A 134 2.65 -11.49 -6.51
N CYS A 135 2.71 -11.36 -5.19
CA CYS A 135 3.94 -11.53 -4.42
C CYS A 135 4.13 -12.97 -3.90
N GLY A 136 3.30 -13.94 -4.31
CA GLY A 136 3.38 -15.32 -3.80
C GLY A 136 3.33 -15.42 -2.27
N CYS A 137 2.78 -14.41 -1.59
CA CYS A 137 2.73 -14.32 -0.15
C CYS A 137 1.52 -15.12 0.34
N ALA A 138 1.75 -16.36 0.80
CA ALA A 138 0.79 -17.01 1.67
C ALA A 138 0.67 -16.22 2.98
N ALA A 139 -0.50 -16.20 3.62
CA ALA A 139 -0.78 -15.49 4.88
C ALA A 139 0.17 -15.85 6.06
N THR A 140 1.07 -16.82 5.88
CA THR A 140 2.03 -17.36 6.84
C THR A 140 3.50 -17.07 6.50
N ALA A 141 3.80 -16.38 5.40
CA ALA A 141 5.18 -16.05 5.04
C ALA A 141 5.74 -14.93 5.94
N ASN A 142 7.01 -15.05 6.35
CA ASN A 142 7.71 -14.01 7.11
C ASN A 142 8.00 -12.73 6.28
N ASP A 143 7.73 -12.78 4.97
CA ASP A 143 7.98 -11.70 4.03
C ASP A 143 6.68 -10.95 3.70
N ASN A 144 6.74 -9.63 3.77
CA ASN A 144 5.64 -8.77 3.36
C ASN A 144 5.63 -8.61 1.83
N PRO A 145 4.44 -8.52 1.20
CA PRO A 145 4.34 -8.21 -0.22
C PRO A 145 5.13 -6.94 -0.57
N GLY A 146 5.80 -6.96 -1.71
CA GLY A 146 6.56 -5.85 -2.25
C GLY A 146 6.50 -5.88 -3.77
N LEU A 147 5.78 -4.93 -4.36
CA LEU A 147 5.58 -4.88 -5.81
C LEU A 147 5.68 -3.45 -6.34
N VAL A 148 5.97 -3.33 -7.62
CA VAL A 148 5.96 -2.06 -8.36
C VAL A 148 4.83 -2.08 -9.37
N ILE A 149 4.04 -1.01 -9.40
CA ILE A 149 2.95 -0.80 -10.35
C ILE A 149 3.34 0.31 -11.31
N VAL A 150 3.02 0.14 -12.60
CA VAL A 150 3.09 1.20 -13.61
C VAL A 150 1.80 1.18 -14.43
N VAL A 151 1.25 2.37 -14.69
CA VAL A 151 0.12 2.55 -15.60
C VAL A 151 0.63 3.09 -16.94
N GLU A 152 0.32 2.38 -18.02
CA GLU A 152 0.71 2.75 -19.38
C GLU A 152 -0.52 3.13 -20.21
N ARG A 153 -0.42 4.17 -21.04
CA ARG A 153 -1.44 4.50 -22.04
C ARG A 153 -0.97 3.98 -23.39
N SER A 154 -1.82 3.20 -24.06
CA SER A 154 -1.55 2.62 -25.38
C SER A 154 -1.72 3.65 -26.51
#